data_AF-A0A534UFU5-F1
#
_entry.id   AF-A0A534UFU5-F1
#
_cell.length_a   1.000
_cell.length_b   1.000
_cell.length_c   1.000
_cell.angle_alpha   90.00
_cell.angle_beta   90.00
_cell.angle_gamma   90.00
#
_symmetry.space_group_name_H-M   'P 1'
#
loop_
_entity.id
_entity.type
_entity.pdbx_description
1 polymer ?
#
loop_
_entity_poly.entity_id
_entity_poly.type
_entity_poly.pdbx_seq_one_letter_code
_entity_poly.pdbx_strand_id
1 'polypeptide(L)'
;MSRILVIQPHKMLQHAFSVALFPEHRVEVMEMIPDAAAVKDIDLVIVDAAALRQRNSLATRELDDVQNWKTPTIWIDGATVAQAPTREKLVVIDQAISKDALQKALAECLGTTNIANHSANPKSSLVESPSSTKRQSAATDIEGQVIDLVEVVDEGSVREKSKAPQQKTK
;
A
#
# COMPACT_ATOMS: atom_id res chain seq x y z
N MET A 1 -21.66 -11.69 2.31
CA MET A 1 -21.07 -10.42 2.78
C MET A 1 -19.93 -10.78 3.72
N SER A 2 -18.69 -10.55 3.30
CA SER A 2 -17.51 -10.96 4.07
C SER A 2 -17.08 -9.88 5.07
N ARG A 3 -16.49 -10.27 6.19
CA ARG A 3 -15.85 -9.42 7.19
C ARG A 3 -14.38 -9.22 6.82
N ILE A 4 -14.01 -7.99 6.52
CA ILE A 4 -12.65 -7.61 6.15
C ILE A 4 -12.06 -6.74 7.24
N LEU A 5 -10.90 -7.14 7.77
CA LEU A 5 -10.11 -6.30 8.66
C LEU A 5 -9.04 -5.57 7.85
N VAL A 6 -8.95 -4.25 8.01
CA VAL A 6 -7.94 -3.41 7.38
C VAL A 6 -7.01 -2.86 8.44
N ILE A 7 -5.73 -3.24 8.37
CA ILE A 7 -4.67 -2.75 9.24
C ILE A 7 -3.93 -1.66 8.48
N GLN A 8 -4.24 -0.41 8.82
CA GLN A 8 -3.81 0.77 8.10
C GLN A 8 -3.60 1.92 9.10
N PRO A 9 -2.36 2.37 9.36
CA PRO A 9 -2.12 3.42 10.34
C PRO A 9 -2.58 4.83 9.90
N HIS A 10 -2.72 5.10 8.60
CA HIS A 10 -3.15 6.41 8.09
C HIS A 10 -4.68 6.53 8.01
N LYS A 11 -5.25 7.50 8.73
CA LYS A 11 -6.71 7.73 8.79
C LYS A 11 -7.36 7.94 7.43
N MET A 12 -6.73 8.72 6.54
CA MET A 12 -7.25 8.92 5.19
C MET A 12 -7.36 7.60 4.42
N LEU A 13 -6.36 6.73 4.52
CA LEU A 13 -6.39 5.44 3.84
C LEU A 13 -7.38 4.48 4.49
N GLN A 14 -7.55 4.49 5.81
CA GLN A 14 -8.63 3.74 6.49
C GLN A 14 -9.99 4.09 5.88
N HIS A 15 -10.29 5.39 5.72
CA HIS A 15 -11.52 5.84 5.09
C HIS A 15 -11.62 5.43 3.63
N ALA A 16 -10.53 5.54 2.86
CA ALA A 16 -10.52 5.13 1.46
C ALA A 16 -10.86 3.64 1.29
N PHE A 17 -10.30 2.75 2.11
CA PHE A 17 -10.66 1.33 2.11
C PHE A 17 -12.11 1.10 2.52
N SER A 18 -12.58 1.74 3.58
CA SER A 18 -13.97 1.60 4.02
C SER A 18 -14.97 2.00 2.93
N VAL A 19 -14.68 3.07 2.18
CA VAL A 19 -15.52 3.51 1.05
C VAL A 19 -15.39 2.58 -0.16
N ALA A 20 -14.18 2.09 -0.45
CA ALA A 20 -13.94 1.25 -1.63
C ALA A 20 -14.50 -0.17 -1.52
N LEU A 21 -14.72 -0.67 -0.30
CA LEU A 21 -15.18 -2.03 0.00
C LEU A 21 -16.66 -2.07 0.41
N PHE A 22 -17.28 -0.92 0.67
CA PHE A 22 -18.71 -0.80 0.97
C PHE A 22 -19.50 -0.54 -0.32
N PRO A 23 -20.70 -1.14 -0.49
CA PRO A 23 -21.47 -1.94 0.47
C PRO A 23 -21.20 -3.45 0.46
N GLU A 24 -20.28 -3.94 -0.37
CA GLU A 24 -20.10 -5.37 -0.62
C GLU A 24 -19.58 -6.15 0.59
N HIS A 25 -18.79 -5.48 1.43
CA HIS A 25 -18.12 -6.07 2.58
C HIS A 25 -18.31 -5.24 3.86
N ARG A 26 -18.28 -5.93 5.00
CA ARG A 26 -18.21 -5.27 6.30
C ARG A 26 -16.75 -5.01 6.63
N VAL A 27 -16.37 -3.74 6.73
CA VAL A 27 -14.99 -3.32 7.00
C VAL A 27 -14.81 -2.99 8.47
N GLU A 28 -13.78 -3.58 9.08
CA GLU A 28 -13.25 -3.23 10.39
C GLU A 28 -11.85 -2.65 10.18
N VAL A 29 -11.48 -1.61 10.93
CA VAL A 29 -10.18 -0.92 10.76
C VAL A 29 -9.37 -0.94 12.05
N MET A 30 -8.07 -1.16 11.93
CA MET A 30 -7.10 -1.11 13.03
C MET A 30 -5.83 -0.39 12.59
N GLU A 31 -5.12 0.21 13.54
CA GLU A 31 -3.86 0.91 13.28
C GLU A 31 -2.62 0.03 13.45
N MET A 32 -2.75 -1.05 14.23
CA MET A 32 -1.66 -1.93 14.62
C MET A 32 -2.04 -3.38 14.33
N ILE A 33 -1.01 -4.22 14.18
CA ILE A 33 -1.18 -5.66 13.99
C ILE A 33 -1.73 -6.25 15.29
N PRO A 34 -2.92 -6.89 15.27
CA PRO A 34 -3.48 -7.55 16.43
C PRO A 34 -2.90 -8.94 16.61
N ASP A 35 -3.23 -9.59 17.73
CA ASP A 35 -2.92 -11.00 17.91
C ASP A 35 -3.73 -11.91 16.97
N ALA A 36 -3.34 -13.19 16.92
CA ALA A 36 -4.02 -14.19 16.10
C ALA A 36 -5.47 -14.48 16.56
N ALA A 37 -5.84 -14.15 17.80
CA ALA A 37 -7.19 -14.40 18.31
C ALA A 37 -8.18 -13.38 17.73
N ALA A 38 -7.76 -12.13 17.57
CA ALA A 38 -8.58 -11.05 17.01
C ALA A 38 -8.97 -11.27 15.54
N VAL A 39 -8.18 -12.03 14.77
CA VAL A 39 -8.43 -12.29 13.34
C VAL A 39 -9.18 -13.59 13.07
N LYS A 40 -9.56 -14.34 14.12
CA LYS A 40 -10.17 -15.67 14.00
C LYS A 40 -11.52 -15.67 13.28
N ASP A 41 -12.34 -14.64 13.52
CA ASP A 41 -13.71 -14.52 12.97
C ASP A 41 -13.77 -13.51 11.81
N ILE A 42 -12.61 -13.23 11.19
CA ILE A 42 -12.44 -12.34 10.05
C ILE A 42 -12.22 -13.21 8.81
N ASP A 43 -12.89 -12.88 7.70
CA ASP A 43 -12.78 -13.65 6.46
C ASP A 43 -11.51 -13.31 5.67
N LEU A 44 -11.04 -12.07 5.80
CA LEU A 44 -9.85 -11.56 5.10
C LEU A 44 -9.21 -10.41 5.88
N VAL A 45 -7.88 -10.38 5.91
CA VAL A 45 -7.11 -9.24 6.45
C VAL A 45 -6.38 -8.50 5.33
N ILE A 46 -6.40 -7.18 5.35
CA ILE A 46 -5.59 -6.32 4.48
C ILE A 46 -4.57 -5.62 5.38
N VAL A 47 -3.28 -5.77 5.09
CA VAL A 47 -2.19 -5.17 5.87
C VAL A 47 -1.43 -4.19 4.99
N ASP A 48 -1.43 -2.91 5.36
CA ASP A 48 -0.50 -1.94 4.77
C ASP A 48 0.84 -1.98 5.47
N ALA A 49 1.70 -2.90 5.01
CA ALA A 49 3.02 -3.12 5.58
C ALA A 49 3.95 -1.95 5.34
N ALA A 50 3.87 -1.32 4.16
CA ALA A 50 4.67 -0.16 3.85
C ALA A 50 4.37 1.00 4.82
N ALA A 51 3.10 1.28 5.08
CA ALA A 51 2.69 2.30 6.05
C ALA A 51 3.06 1.93 7.50
N LEU A 52 2.92 0.66 7.89
CA LEU A 52 3.34 0.21 9.22
C LEU A 52 4.86 0.35 9.42
N ARG A 53 5.68 0.06 8.40
CA ARG A 53 7.14 0.30 8.46
C ARG A 53 7.48 1.77 8.57
N GLN A 54 6.80 2.64 7.82
CA GLN A 54 6.99 4.09 7.93
C GLN A 54 6.72 4.62 9.35
N ARG A 55 5.85 3.94 10.11
CA ARG A 55 5.57 4.24 11.52
C ARG A 55 6.36 3.39 12.53
N ASN A 56 7.33 2.58 12.09
CA ASN A 56 8.07 1.65 12.95
C ASN A 56 7.16 0.70 13.76
N SER A 57 5.99 0.36 13.22
CA SER A 57 4.97 -0.50 13.86
C SER A 57 4.93 -1.91 13.27
N LEU A 58 5.91 -2.26 12.43
CA LEU A 58 6.11 -3.59 11.87
C LEU A 58 7.52 -4.08 12.20
N ALA A 59 7.69 -4.71 13.37
CA ALA A 59 8.93 -5.37 13.75
C ALA A 59 8.80 -6.89 13.56
N THR A 60 9.86 -7.63 13.95
CA THR A 60 9.92 -9.09 13.80
C THR A 60 8.77 -9.79 14.52
N ARG A 61 8.39 -9.31 15.71
CA ARG A 61 7.28 -9.88 16.48
C ARG A 61 5.95 -9.78 15.73
N GLU A 62 5.65 -8.63 15.16
CA GLU A 62 4.41 -8.43 14.41
C GLU A 62 4.41 -9.22 13.10
N LEU A 63 5.57 -9.40 12.46
CA LEU A 63 5.72 -10.31 11.32
C LEU A 63 5.44 -11.76 11.72
N ASP A 64 5.96 -12.21 12.86
CA ASP A 64 5.68 -13.54 13.40
C ASP A 64 4.19 -13.71 13.73
N ASP A 65 3.53 -12.69 14.27
CA ASP A 65 2.08 -12.72 14.53
C ASP A 65 1.30 -12.92 13.21
N VAL A 66 1.62 -12.15 12.16
CA VAL A 66 0.98 -12.26 10.83
C VAL A 66 1.26 -13.63 10.18
N GLN A 67 2.47 -14.16 10.38
CA GLN A 67 2.88 -15.47 9.86
C GLN A 67 2.05 -16.61 10.47
N ASN A 68 1.62 -16.45 11.72
CA ASN A 68 0.82 -17.45 12.45
C ASN A 68 -0.69 -17.37 12.17
N TRP A 69 -1.16 -16.36 11.42
CA TRP A 69 -2.56 -16.25 11.07
C TRP A 69 -2.98 -17.32 10.05
N LYS A 70 -4.15 -17.92 10.29
CA LYS A 70 -4.80 -18.85 9.34
C LYS A 70 -5.70 -18.13 8.33
N THR A 71 -6.06 -16.88 8.64
CA THR A 71 -6.93 -16.04 7.83
C THR A 71 -6.19 -15.56 6.59
N PRO A 72 -6.79 -15.64 5.38
CA PRO A 72 -6.21 -15.06 4.16
C PRO A 72 -5.79 -13.59 4.37
N THR A 73 -4.70 -13.18 3.74
CA THR A 73 -4.17 -11.82 3.92
C THR A 73 -3.71 -11.23 2.61
N ILE A 74 -4.10 -9.98 2.38
CA ILE A 74 -3.53 -9.12 1.34
C ILE A 74 -2.47 -8.27 2.01
N TRP A 75 -1.26 -8.34 1.49
CA TRP A 75 -0.09 -7.62 1.99
C TRP A 75 0.26 -6.51 1.00
N ILE A 76 0.10 -5.27 1.41
CA ILE A 76 0.48 -4.11 0.62
C ILE A 76 1.89 -3.72 1.03
N ASP A 77 2.82 -3.82 0.09
CA ASP A 77 4.20 -3.45 0.29
C ASP A 77 4.69 -2.58 -0.86
N GLY A 78 5.73 -1.77 -0.64
CA GLY A 78 6.39 -1.06 -1.74
C GLY A 78 7.23 -2.00 -2.60
N ALA A 79 7.86 -1.44 -3.64
CA ALA A 79 8.73 -2.13 -4.60
C ALA A 79 9.85 -3.01 -3.99
N THR A 80 10.13 -2.89 -2.69
CA THR A 80 11.02 -3.79 -1.93
C THR A 80 10.20 -4.79 -1.10
N VAL A 81 9.72 -5.84 -1.75
CA VAL A 81 8.95 -6.97 -1.16
C VAL A 81 9.78 -7.82 -0.17
N ALA A 82 11.03 -7.44 0.12
CA ALA A 82 12.02 -8.25 0.83
C ALA A 82 11.63 -8.70 2.25
N GLN A 83 10.53 -8.19 2.82
CA GLN A 83 10.07 -8.49 4.18
C GLN A 83 8.59 -8.92 4.24
N ALA A 84 8.02 -9.42 3.15
CA ALA A 84 6.69 -10.04 3.20
C ALA A 84 6.75 -11.39 3.97
N PRO A 85 5.71 -11.74 4.75
CA PRO A 85 5.58 -13.06 5.37
C PRO A 85 5.60 -14.17 4.31
N THR A 86 6.17 -15.33 4.63
CA THR A 86 6.24 -16.46 3.68
C THR A 86 5.14 -17.47 4.00
N ARG A 87 3.97 -17.38 3.37
CA ARG A 87 2.84 -18.28 3.65
C ARG A 87 1.92 -18.51 2.45
N GLU A 88 1.13 -19.58 2.50
CA GLU A 88 0.35 -20.09 1.36
C GLU A 88 -0.85 -19.20 0.96
N LYS A 89 -1.46 -18.46 1.91
CA LYS A 89 -2.64 -17.60 1.66
C LYS A 89 -2.30 -16.12 1.81
N LEU A 90 -1.28 -15.68 1.08
CA LEU A 90 -0.83 -14.30 1.04
C LEU A 90 -0.86 -13.78 -0.40
N VAL A 91 -1.58 -12.70 -0.63
CA VAL A 91 -1.51 -11.96 -1.89
C VAL A 91 -0.74 -10.68 -1.65
N VAL A 92 0.38 -10.50 -2.33
CA VAL A 92 1.19 -9.28 -2.22
C VAL A 92 0.82 -8.31 -3.33
N ILE A 93 0.53 -7.06 -2.98
CA ILE A 93 0.27 -5.97 -3.93
C ILE A 93 1.23 -4.81 -3.68
N ASP A 94 1.64 -4.15 -4.76
CA ASP A 94 2.55 -3.00 -4.68
C ASP A 94 1.83 -1.76 -4.11
N GLN A 95 2.63 -0.84 -3.57
CA GLN A 95 2.17 0.46 -3.09
C GLN A 95 1.79 1.34 -4.29
N ALA A 96 0.71 2.13 -4.14
CA ALA A 96 -0.15 2.63 -5.22
C ALA A 96 -1.17 1.60 -5.71
N ILE A 97 -2.18 1.37 -4.85
CA ILE A 97 -3.23 0.37 -5.07
C ILE A 97 -4.27 0.94 -6.02
N SER A 98 -4.45 0.28 -7.17
CA SER A 98 -5.61 0.53 -8.02
C SER A 98 -6.84 -0.23 -7.50
N LYS A 99 -8.05 0.29 -7.78
CA LYS A 99 -9.30 -0.37 -7.41
C LYS A 99 -9.38 -1.78 -7.99
N ASP A 100 -8.99 -1.95 -9.25
CA ASP A 100 -9.02 -3.25 -9.93
C ASP A 100 -8.04 -4.26 -9.31
N ALA A 101 -6.83 -3.82 -8.96
CA ALA A 101 -5.84 -4.68 -8.30
C ALA A 101 -6.35 -5.16 -6.93
N LEU A 102 -6.95 -4.25 -6.16
CA LEU A 102 -7.56 -4.59 -4.88
C LEU A 102 -8.70 -5.60 -5.05
N GLN A 103 -9.63 -5.34 -5.97
CA GLN A 103 -10.77 -6.23 -6.22
C GLN A 103 -10.34 -7.62 -6.70
N LYS A 104 -9.31 -7.70 -7.55
CA LYS A 104 -8.73 -8.97 -7.97
C LYS A 104 -8.14 -9.74 -6.79
N ALA A 105 -7.38 -9.08 -5.92
CA ALA A 105 -6.78 -9.69 -4.73
C ALA A 105 -7.85 -10.16 -3.73
N LEU A 106 -8.94 -9.39 -3.55
CA LEU A 106 -10.09 -9.79 -2.75
C LEU A 106 -10.74 -11.06 -3.32
N ALA A 107 -11.01 -11.09 -4.62
CA ALA A 107 -11.63 -12.23 -5.28
C ALA A 107 -10.75 -13.49 -5.19
N GLU A 108 -9.44 -13.34 -5.31
CA GLU A 108 -8.48 -14.43 -5.12
C GLU A 108 -8.50 -14.97 -3.69
N CYS A 109 -8.42 -14.09 -2.69
CA CYS A 109 -8.40 -14.52 -1.29
C CYS A 109 -9.74 -15.10 -0.80
N LEU A 110 -10.86 -14.54 -1.25
CA LEU A 110 -12.20 -14.98 -0.83
C LEU A 110 -12.69 -16.18 -1.67
N GLY A 111 -12.31 -16.26 -2.95
CA GLY A 111 -12.65 -17.35 -3.86
C GLY A 111 -11.84 -18.63 -3.64
N THR A 112 -10.65 -18.54 -3.04
CA THR A 112 -9.81 -19.70 -2.69
C THR A 112 -10.23 -20.42 -1.41
N THR A 113 -11.35 -20.02 -0.78
CA THR A 113 -11.86 -20.67 0.44
C THR A 113 -12.31 -22.13 0.23
N ASN A 114 -12.23 -22.69 -0.99
CA ASN A 114 -12.56 -24.11 -1.22
C ASN A 114 -11.78 -24.81 -2.36
N ILE A 115 -10.46 -24.63 -2.46
CA ILE A 115 -9.62 -25.56 -3.25
C ILE A 115 -8.36 -25.91 -2.45
N ALA A 116 -8.46 -27.00 -1.70
CA ALA A 116 -7.29 -27.79 -1.36
C ALA A 116 -6.64 -28.30 -2.66
N ASN A 117 -5.31 -28.30 -2.70
CA ASN A 117 -4.44 -28.87 -3.72
C ASN A 117 -4.30 -28.01 -4.99
N HIS A 118 -3.14 -27.37 -5.18
CA HIS A 118 -2.02 -28.02 -5.85
C HIS A 118 -0.76 -27.14 -5.74
N SER A 119 0.15 -27.61 -4.90
CA SER A 119 1.58 -27.34 -5.02
C SER A 119 2.06 -27.75 -6.42
N ALA A 120 2.69 -26.83 -7.14
CA ALA A 120 3.62 -27.14 -8.22
C ALA A 120 4.54 -25.94 -8.48
N ASN A 121 5.62 -25.86 -7.70
CA ASN A 121 6.90 -25.49 -8.29
C ASN A 121 7.54 -26.82 -8.74
N PRO A 122 8.06 -26.90 -9.98
CA PRO A 122 9.52 -26.96 -10.05
C PRO A 122 10.10 -26.19 -11.25
N LYS A 123 11.16 -25.42 -10.95
CA LYS A 123 12.45 -25.36 -11.67
C LYS A 123 12.41 -25.33 -13.20
N SER A 124 12.93 -24.24 -13.78
CA SER A 124 13.93 -24.40 -14.84
C SER A 124 15.00 -23.32 -14.74
N SER A 125 16.21 -23.80 -14.49
CA SER A 125 17.49 -23.12 -14.44
C SER A 125 18.16 -23.15 -15.81
N LEU A 126 18.95 -22.10 -16.13
CA LEU A 126 20.15 -22.13 -16.99
C LEU A 126 19.89 -22.55 -18.46
N VAL A 127 20.44 -22.02 -19.55
CA VAL A 127 21.59 -21.22 -19.98
C VAL A 127 21.15 -20.72 -21.38
N GLU A 128 21.55 -19.60 -21.98
CA GLU A 128 22.79 -19.41 -22.73
C GLU A 128 22.59 -18.14 -23.60
N SER A 129 23.57 -17.22 -23.56
CA SER A 129 23.82 -16.26 -24.66
C SER A 129 24.67 -16.99 -25.72
N PRO A 130 24.68 -16.60 -27.03
CA PRO A 130 25.45 -15.41 -27.42
C PRO A 130 24.98 -14.61 -28.66
N SER A 131 25.31 -13.32 -28.63
CA SER A 131 25.76 -12.41 -29.70
C SER A 131 25.16 -12.44 -31.12
N SER A 132 24.73 -11.26 -31.60
CA SER A 132 25.02 -10.76 -32.95
C SER A 132 24.93 -9.23 -33.02
N THR A 133 26.06 -8.63 -33.36
CA THR A 133 26.36 -7.21 -33.60
C THR A 133 25.59 -6.66 -34.82
N LYS A 134 25.21 -5.35 -34.83
CA LYS A 134 25.78 -4.31 -35.74
C LYS A 134 24.86 -3.07 -36.00
N ARG A 135 25.45 -1.89 -35.70
CA ARG A 135 25.33 -0.53 -36.31
C ARG A 135 24.09 0.35 -36.00
N GLN A 136 24.33 1.44 -35.24
CA GLN A 136 24.56 2.85 -35.66
C GLN A 136 23.22 3.62 -35.87
N SER A 137 22.95 4.74 -35.19
CA SER A 137 23.68 6.00 -35.33
C SER A 137 23.35 7.06 -34.25
N ALA A 138 24.35 7.90 -33.97
CA ALA A 138 24.37 9.35 -33.64
C ALA A 138 23.43 9.91 -32.54
N ALA A 139 23.99 10.39 -31.41
CA ALA A 139 24.39 11.80 -31.11
C ALA A 139 23.15 12.68 -30.82
N THR A 140 22.93 13.28 -29.64
CA THR A 140 23.69 14.32 -28.89
C THR A 140 23.15 14.34 -27.44
N ASP A 141 23.96 14.36 -26.39
CA ASP A 141 24.54 15.53 -25.70
C ASP A 141 23.56 16.30 -24.78
N ILE A 142 23.93 16.34 -23.49
CA ILE A 142 23.67 17.27 -22.37
C ILE A 142 22.26 17.63 -21.86
N GLU A 143 22.15 17.47 -20.53
CA GLU A 143 21.61 18.38 -19.51
C GLU A 143 20.40 19.29 -19.84
N GLY A 144 19.40 19.22 -18.95
CA GLY A 144 18.45 20.31 -18.78
C GLY A 144 17.21 19.92 -17.99
N GLN A 145 17.29 20.02 -16.66
CA GLN A 145 16.09 20.27 -15.85
C GLN A 145 15.49 21.60 -16.31
N VAL A 146 14.23 21.62 -16.74
CA VAL A 146 13.37 22.79 -16.55
C VAL A 146 11.95 22.29 -16.30
N ILE A 147 11.50 22.46 -15.05
CA ILE A 147 10.11 22.34 -14.65
C ILE A 147 9.43 23.61 -15.17
N ASP A 148 8.41 23.49 -16.01
CA ASP A 148 7.61 24.64 -16.42
C ASP A 148 6.65 25.00 -15.28
N LEU A 149 6.89 26.18 -14.70
CA LEU A 149 6.24 26.72 -13.50
C LEU A 149 5.73 28.12 -13.86
N VAL A 150 4.48 28.25 -14.29
CA VAL A 150 3.58 29.43 -14.16
C VAL A 150 2.23 29.08 -14.82
N GLU A 151 1.06 29.49 -14.34
CA GLU A 151 0.69 30.83 -13.87
C GLU A 151 -0.09 30.76 -12.55
N VAL A 152 0.48 31.40 -11.52
CA VAL A 152 -0.22 31.71 -10.27
C VAL A 152 -1.05 32.96 -10.53
N VAL A 153 -2.37 32.84 -10.54
CA VAL A 153 -3.27 34.00 -10.42
C VAL A 153 -3.37 34.34 -8.94
N ASP A 154 -2.55 35.28 -8.48
CA ASP A 154 -2.71 35.99 -7.22
C ASP A 154 -3.13 37.43 -7.55
N GLU A 155 -4.38 37.79 -7.23
CA GLU A 155 -4.77 39.19 -7.09
C GLU A 155 -5.08 39.47 -5.61
N GLY A 156 -4.02 39.50 -4.80
CA GLY A 156 -4.03 40.16 -3.51
C GLY A 156 -4.09 41.68 -3.66
N SER A 157 -5.25 42.27 -3.37
CA SER A 157 -5.36 43.72 -3.16
C SER A 157 -4.84 44.08 -1.77
N VAL A 158 -3.69 44.76 -1.71
CA VAL A 158 -3.16 45.37 -0.48
C VAL A 158 -3.24 46.89 -0.60
N ARG A 159 -3.92 47.53 0.35
CA ARG A 159 -3.53 48.86 0.83
C ARG A 159 -3.56 48.90 2.36
N GLU A 160 -2.36 48.88 2.92
CA GLU A 160 -2.06 49.36 4.27
C GLU A 160 -2.50 50.82 4.48
N LYS A 161 -2.91 51.16 5.71
CA LYS A 161 -2.17 52.13 6.53
C LYS A 161 -2.55 52.08 8.01
N SER A 162 -1.51 51.83 8.78
CA SER A 162 -1.28 51.81 10.22
C SER A 162 -1.90 52.92 11.07
N LYS A 163 -2.36 52.58 12.28
CA LYS A 163 -1.83 53.09 13.57
C LYS A 163 -2.61 52.51 14.77
N ALA A 164 -1.91 51.80 15.65
CA ALA A 164 -2.20 51.70 17.09
C ALA A 164 -1.44 52.85 17.81
N PRO A 165 -1.66 53.21 19.10
CA PRO A 165 -1.61 52.25 20.21
C PRO A 165 -2.40 52.59 21.52
N GLN A 166 -2.30 51.64 22.47
CA GLN A 166 -2.38 51.75 23.95
C GLN A 166 -3.77 51.88 24.62
N GLN A 167 -4.22 50.92 25.45
CA GLN A 167 -3.81 50.45 26.79
C GLN A 167 -4.50 51.18 27.98
N LYS A 168 -5.20 50.36 28.78
CA LYS A 168 -5.26 50.31 30.25
C LYS A 168 -6.19 51.22 31.08
N THR A 169 -6.93 50.52 31.96
CA THR A 169 -7.46 50.91 33.30
C THR A 169 -8.57 51.97 33.31
N LYS A 170 -9.66 51.83 34.07
CA LYS A 170 -9.85 51.26 35.41
C LYS A 170 -11.33 50.96 35.61
#